data_AF-A0A4Y4KKR0-F1
#
_entry.id   AF-A0A4Y4KKR0-F1
#
_cell.length_a   1.000
_cell.length_b   1.000
_cell.length_c   1.000
_cell.angle_alpha   90.00
_cell.angle_beta   90.00
_cell.angle_gamma   90.00
#
_symmetry.space_group_name_H-M   'P 1'
#
loop_
_entity.id
_entity.type
_entity.pdbx_description
1 polymer ?
#
loop_
_entity_poly.entity_id
_entity_poly.type
_entity_poly.pdbx_seq_one_letter_code
_entity_poly.pdbx_strand_id
1 'polypeptide(L)'
;MTRVVLVHGIAQQFKGSQTLLADWYPALCDGVTLAGGLGPGPDQVAMSFYGDMFRPAGHRGLGIPELDAGDVKEGLERELLLQWWETAARLDSQVPGPETAARMRTPDTVQRALNALSHSAFFAGLSERLMIYSLRQVRRYFTEPELRARIRDRFAAVVTESTEVIVAHSLGMSSPTRRCARTRTGPTSNSSPSAPRSRFRD
;
A
#
# COMPACT_ATOMS: atom_id res chain seq x y z
N MET A 1 9.83 -7.18 20.14
CA MET A 1 10.67 -7.01 18.91
C MET A 1 9.76 -7.23 17.71
N THR A 2 9.83 -6.37 16.68
CA THR A 2 8.85 -6.34 15.57
C THR A 2 8.96 -7.53 14.61
N ARG A 3 7.98 -8.44 14.67
CA ARG A 3 7.83 -9.60 13.79
C ARG A 3 6.89 -9.35 12.60
N VAL A 4 5.85 -8.54 12.82
CA VAL A 4 4.86 -8.19 11.79
C VAL A 4 4.88 -6.69 11.57
N VAL A 5 5.05 -6.28 10.30
CA VAL A 5 4.91 -4.87 9.90
C VAL A 5 3.64 -4.73 9.08
N LEU A 6 2.71 -3.95 9.58
CA LEU A 6 1.53 -3.50 8.86
C LEU A 6 1.89 -2.21 8.12
N VAL A 7 1.53 -2.11 6.85
CA VAL A 7 1.79 -0.94 6.02
C VAL A 7 0.49 -0.42 5.47
N HIS A 8 0.10 0.76 5.93
CA HIS A 8 -1.00 1.47 5.30
C HIS A 8 -0.46 2.52 4.33
N GLY A 9 -0.92 2.45 3.09
CA GLY A 9 -0.62 3.45 2.07
C GLY A 9 -1.49 4.69 2.13
N ILE A 10 -1.76 5.21 0.94
CA ILE A 10 -2.58 6.38 0.65
C ILE A 10 -4.08 6.08 0.91
N ALA A 11 -4.86 7.10 1.29
CA ALA A 11 -6.29 7.11 1.70
C ALA A 11 -6.60 7.06 3.21
N GLN A 12 -5.60 6.93 4.10
CA GLN A 12 -5.77 7.14 5.56
C GLN A 12 -4.92 8.30 6.08
N GLN A 13 -4.60 9.29 5.24
CA GLN A 13 -3.69 10.40 5.54
C GLN A 13 -4.08 11.28 6.75
N PHE A 14 -5.29 11.14 7.28
CA PHE A 14 -5.78 11.87 8.46
C PHE A 14 -5.70 11.06 9.75
N LYS A 15 -5.28 9.79 9.70
CA LYS A 15 -5.01 8.96 10.88
C LYS A 15 -3.53 9.02 11.27
N GLY A 16 -3.22 8.45 12.44
CA GLY A 16 -1.84 8.18 12.88
C GLY A 16 -1.54 6.68 12.89
N SER A 17 -0.24 6.33 12.97
CA SER A 17 0.20 4.93 13.06
C SER A 17 -0.40 4.19 14.25
N GLN A 18 -0.53 4.85 15.41
CA GLN A 18 -1.16 4.27 16.61
C GLN A 18 -2.65 4.01 16.42
N THR A 19 -3.39 4.96 15.83
CA THR A 19 -4.81 4.78 15.51
C THR A 19 -5.02 3.62 14.53
N LEU A 20 -4.22 3.57 13.47
CA LEU A 20 -4.29 2.49 12.48
C LEU A 20 -3.92 1.14 13.09
N LEU A 21 -2.93 1.10 13.98
CA LEU A 21 -2.54 -0.13 14.69
C LEU A 21 -3.66 -0.61 15.62
N ALA A 22 -4.32 0.30 16.35
CA ALA A 22 -5.47 -0.03 17.19
C ALA A 22 -6.65 -0.60 16.38
N ASP A 23 -6.86 -0.11 15.15
CA ASP A 23 -7.89 -0.62 14.24
C ASP A 23 -7.52 -2.00 13.67
N TRP A 24 -6.24 -2.22 13.32
CA TRP A 24 -5.82 -3.40 12.55
C TRP A 24 -5.34 -4.58 13.40
N TYR A 25 -4.74 -4.31 14.56
CA TYR A 25 -4.16 -5.35 15.41
C TYR A 25 -5.19 -6.40 15.86
N PRO A 26 -6.40 -6.03 16.34
CA PRO A 26 -7.40 -7.02 16.70
C PRO A 26 -7.79 -7.94 15.54
N ALA A 27 -8.01 -7.37 14.35
CA ALA A 27 -8.37 -8.14 13.15
C ALA A 27 -7.24 -9.10 12.71
N LEU A 28 -5.98 -8.69 12.85
CA LEU A 28 -4.83 -9.57 12.63
C LEU A 28 -4.84 -10.75 13.62
N CYS A 29 -5.05 -10.48 14.90
CA CYS A 29 -5.12 -11.50 15.94
C CYS A 29 -6.27 -12.47 15.70
N ASP A 30 -7.46 -11.97 15.41
CA ASP A 30 -8.64 -12.77 15.09
C ASP A 30 -8.35 -13.72 13.91
N GLY A 31 -7.76 -13.20 12.83
CA GLY A 31 -7.38 -14.00 11.67
C GLY A 31 -6.37 -15.12 11.99
N VAL A 32 -5.35 -14.82 12.80
CA VAL A 32 -4.36 -15.83 13.23
C VAL A 32 -5.00 -16.89 14.13
N THR A 33 -5.86 -16.48 15.06
CA THR A 33 -6.58 -17.39 15.96
C THR A 33 -7.54 -18.30 15.18
N LEU A 34 -8.29 -17.75 14.23
CA LEU A 34 -9.18 -18.53 13.35
C LEU A 34 -8.42 -19.54 12.49
N ALA A 35 -7.17 -19.23 12.12
CA ALA A 35 -6.27 -20.16 11.44
C ALA A 35 -5.60 -21.19 12.37
N GLY A 36 -5.93 -21.21 13.67
CA GLY A 36 -5.37 -22.12 14.67
C GLY A 36 -3.98 -21.73 15.18
N GLY A 37 -3.51 -20.52 14.88
CA GLY A 37 -2.23 -19.99 15.33
C GLY A 37 -2.31 -19.19 16.64
N LEU A 38 -1.15 -18.96 17.26
CA LEU A 38 -1.00 -18.01 18.35
C LEU A 38 -0.72 -16.61 17.77
N GLY A 39 -1.60 -15.65 18.03
CA GLY A 39 -1.44 -14.26 17.58
C GLY A 39 -0.16 -13.60 18.12
N PRO A 40 0.45 -12.67 17.36
CA PRO A 40 1.61 -11.93 17.83
C PRO A 40 1.28 -11.04 19.02
N GLY A 41 2.24 -10.87 19.93
CA GLY A 41 2.13 -9.88 21.02
C GLY A 41 2.07 -8.44 20.47
N PRO A 42 1.50 -7.47 21.21
CA PRO A 42 1.42 -6.08 20.76
C PRO A 42 2.80 -5.45 20.44
N ASP A 43 3.85 -5.85 21.17
CA ASP A 43 5.24 -5.41 20.96
C ASP A 43 5.92 -6.09 19.75
N GLN A 44 5.23 -7.03 19.11
CA GLN A 44 5.66 -7.75 17.93
C GLN A 44 5.04 -7.21 16.64
N VAL A 45 4.12 -6.24 16.73
CA VAL A 45 3.44 -5.66 15.58
C VAL A 45 3.72 -4.16 15.50
N ALA A 46 4.17 -3.69 14.34
CA ALA A 46 4.38 -2.27 14.08
C ALA A 46 3.56 -1.80 12.88
N MET A 47 3.11 -0.54 12.91
CA MET A 47 2.42 0.12 11.80
C MET A 47 3.33 1.14 11.13
N SER A 48 3.72 0.87 9.88
CA SER A 48 4.31 1.85 8.97
C SER A 48 3.20 2.63 8.28
N PHE A 49 3.17 3.93 8.51
CA PHE A 49 2.21 4.85 7.90
C PHE A 49 2.94 6.07 7.37
N TYR A 50 2.62 6.48 6.14
CA TYR A 50 3.27 7.61 5.48
C TYR A 50 2.29 8.58 4.81
N GLY A 51 0.99 8.44 5.07
CA GLY A 51 -0.05 9.27 4.46
C GLY A 51 0.05 10.75 4.85
N ASP A 52 0.51 11.04 6.07
CA ASP A 52 0.81 12.39 6.57
C ASP A 52 1.82 13.14 5.70
N MET A 53 2.77 12.45 5.06
CA MET A 53 3.79 13.08 4.22
C MET A 53 3.22 13.73 2.94
N PHE A 54 1.98 13.39 2.57
CA PHE A 54 1.29 14.02 1.44
C PHE A 54 0.54 15.29 1.84
N ARG A 55 0.44 15.60 3.14
CA ARG A 55 -0.22 16.82 3.62
C ARG A 55 0.73 18.03 3.52
N PRO A 56 0.24 19.19 3.06
CA PRO A 56 1.03 20.42 3.13
C PRO A 56 1.37 20.75 4.59
N ALA A 57 2.61 21.13 4.87
CA ALA A 57 3.00 21.62 6.18
C ALA A 57 2.19 22.88 6.53
N GLY A 58 1.67 22.95 7.76
CA GLY A 58 0.90 24.11 8.24
C GLY A 58 -0.56 24.20 7.79
N HIS A 59 -1.07 23.27 6.98
CA HIS A 59 -2.50 23.23 6.65
C HIS A 59 -3.34 22.73 7.84
N ARG A 60 -4.13 23.65 8.42
CA ARG A 60 -5.11 23.40 9.49
C ARG A 60 -6.46 22.89 8.98
N GLY A 61 -6.66 22.80 7.66
CA GLY A 61 -7.86 22.24 7.06
C GLY A 61 -8.07 20.79 7.47
N LEU A 62 -9.27 20.48 7.97
CA LEU A 62 -9.71 19.11 8.20
C LEU A 62 -10.12 18.51 6.85
N GLY A 63 -9.59 17.33 6.52
CA GLY A 63 -10.00 16.59 5.33
C GLY A 63 -9.28 16.96 4.04
N ILE A 64 -9.81 16.43 2.94
CA ILE A 64 -9.27 16.58 1.58
C ILE A 64 -9.59 18.00 1.11
N PRO A 65 -8.66 18.70 0.43
CA PRO A 65 -8.98 19.98 -0.19
C PRO A 65 -10.20 19.88 -1.11
N GLU A 66 -10.93 20.97 -1.26
CA GLU A 66 -11.91 21.11 -2.34
C GLU A 66 -11.13 20.96 -3.67
N LEU A 67 -11.49 19.96 -4.47
CA LEU A 67 -10.85 19.64 -5.76
C LEU A 67 -11.94 19.40 -6.81
N ASP A 68 -11.68 19.82 -8.04
CA ASP A 68 -12.54 19.55 -9.20
C ASP A 68 -11.72 19.10 -10.42
N ALA A 69 -12.39 18.77 -11.53
CA ALA A 69 -11.73 18.34 -12.76
C ALA A 69 -10.61 19.31 -13.24
N GLY A 70 -10.72 20.61 -12.98
CA GLY A 70 -9.70 21.60 -13.34
C GLY A 70 -8.42 21.51 -12.50
N ASP A 71 -8.45 20.82 -11.36
CA ASP A 71 -7.29 20.59 -10.50
C ASP A 71 -6.40 19.42 -10.95
N VAL A 72 -6.86 18.64 -11.93
CA VAL A 72 -6.08 17.53 -12.52
C VAL A 72 -5.00 18.12 -13.41
N LYS A 73 -3.74 17.86 -13.06
CA LYS A 73 -2.61 18.38 -13.85
C LYS A 73 -2.40 17.57 -15.14
N GLU A 74 -2.02 18.28 -16.21
CA GLU A 74 -1.51 17.65 -17.43
C GLU A 74 -0.28 16.76 -17.14
N GLY A 75 -0.03 15.81 -18.04
CA GLY A 75 0.98 14.77 -17.89
C GLY A 75 0.47 13.62 -17.01
N LEU A 76 1.29 13.16 -16.06
CA LEU A 76 1.07 11.89 -15.35
C LEU A 76 -0.28 11.77 -14.62
N GLU A 77 -0.84 12.86 -14.05
CA GLU A 77 -2.15 12.80 -13.38
C GLU A 77 -3.27 12.53 -14.39
N ARG A 78 -3.33 13.30 -15.47
CA ARG A 78 -4.30 13.11 -16.56
C ARG A 78 -4.12 11.78 -17.28
N GLU A 79 -2.89 11.41 -17.63
CA GLU A 79 -2.58 10.14 -18.31
C GLU A 79 -3.04 8.94 -17.48
N LEU A 80 -2.77 8.95 -16.16
CA LEU A 80 -3.19 7.87 -15.27
C LEU A 80 -4.71 7.80 -15.10
N LEU A 81 -5.39 8.95 -15.01
CA LEU A 81 -6.85 9.00 -14.95
C LEU A 81 -7.50 8.38 -16.19
N LEU A 82 -6.98 8.71 -17.37
CA LEU A 82 -7.48 8.16 -18.63
C LEU A 82 -7.23 6.65 -18.74
N GLN A 83 -6.05 6.18 -18.30
CA GLN A 83 -5.76 4.74 -18.25
C GLN A 83 -6.66 3.98 -17.27
N TRP A 84 -6.99 4.59 -16.12
CA TRP A 84 -7.97 4.03 -15.20
C TRP A 84 -9.34 3.92 -15.85
N TRP A 85 -9.79 4.97 -16.54
CA TRP A 85 -11.07 4.98 -17.23
C TRP A 85 -11.15 3.90 -18.32
N GLU A 86 -10.15 3.83 -19.20
CA GLU A 86 -10.06 2.80 -20.24
C GLU A 86 -10.07 1.38 -19.67
N THR A 87 -9.33 1.18 -18.58
CA THR A 87 -9.26 -0.13 -17.92
C THR A 87 -10.57 -0.48 -17.23
N ALA A 88 -11.20 0.46 -16.55
CA ALA A 88 -12.49 0.27 -15.91
C ALA A 88 -13.58 -0.05 -16.94
N ALA A 89 -13.66 0.69 -18.06
CA ALA A 89 -14.60 0.42 -19.13
C ALA A 89 -14.42 -0.97 -19.77
N ARG A 90 -13.18 -1.49 -19.81
CA ARG A 90 -12.89 -2.85 -20.31
C ARG A 90 -13.31 -3.95 -19.33
N LEU A 91 -13.20 -3.70 -18.03
CA LEU A 91 -13.42 -4.71 -16.98
C LEU A 91 -14.84 -4.67 -16.40
N ASP A 92 -15.50 -3.51 -16.48
CA ASP A 92 -16.80 -3.26 -15.87
C ASP A 92 -17.75 -2.68 -16.92
N SER A 93 -18.71 -3.50 -17.35
CA SER A 93 -19.73 -3.11 -18.34
C SER A 93 -20.60 -1.92 -17.92
N GLN A 94 -20.62 -1.55 -16.62
CA GLN A 94 -21.33 -0.38 -16.12
C GLN A 94 -20.58 0.93 -16.36
N VAL A 95 -19.29 0.87 -16.71
CA VAL A 95 -18.45 2.04 -16.96
C VAL A 95 -18.48 2.36 -18.45
N PRO A 96 -19.05 3.50 -18.88
CA PRO A 96 -19.06 3.89 -20.29
C PRO A 96 -17.62 4.10 -20.79
N GLY A 97 -17.32 3.66 -22.01
CA GLY A 97 -15.99 3.83 -22.60
C GLY A 97 -15.71 5.25 -23.11
N PRO A 98 -14.44 5.59 -23.39
CA PRO A 98 -14.06 6.88 -23.98
C PRO A 98 -14.76 7.18 -25.32
N GLU A 99 -14.96 6.14 -26.13
CA GLU A 99 -15.63 6.18 -27.43
C GLU A 99 -17.16 6.24 -27.33
N THR A 100 -17.74 6.02 -26.15
CA THR A 100 -19.19 6.09 -25.97
C THR A 100 -19.64 7.54 -26.11
N ALA A 101 -20.54 7.78 -27.07
CA ALA A 101 -21.13 9.09 -27.30
C ALA A 101 -21.77 9.64 -26.02
N ALA A 102 -21.27 10.79 -25.54
CA ALA A 102 -21.83 11.44 -24.38
C ALA A 102 -23.23 11.99 -24.71
N ARG A 103 -24.22 11.73 -23.85
CA ARG A 103 -25.60 12.25 -24.00
C ARG A 103 -25.67 13.78 -23.94
N MET A 104 -24.61 14.46 -23.49
CA MET A 104 -24.44 15.91 -23.48
C MET A 104 -23.01 16.27 -23.93
N ARG A 105 -22.83 17.49 -24.47
CA ARG A 105 -21.50 18.09 -24.70
C ARG A 105 -20.85 18.35 -23.33
N THR A 106 -20.24 17.33 -22.74
CA THR A 106 -19.25 17.53 -21.67
C THR A 106 -17.94 17.90 -22.36
N PRO A 107 -17.49 19.17 -22.33
CA PRO A 107 -16.35 19.61 -23.15
C PRO A 107 -15.02 19.03 -22.66
N ASP A 108 -14.94 18.67 -21.38
CA ASP A 108 -13.72 18.23 -20.73
C ASP A 108 -13.66 16.70 -20.55
N THR A 109 -12.68 16.08 -21.21
CA THR A 109 -12.39 14.64 -21.12
C THR A 109 -12.08 14.21 -19.68
N VAL A 110 -11.46 15.08 -18.86
CA VAL A 110 -11.18 14.78 -17.45
C VAL A 110 -12.49 14.62 -16.67
N GLN A 111 -13.42 15.56 -16.83
CA GLN A 111 -14.73 15.48 -16.17
C GLN A 111 -15.51 14.25 -16.62
N ARG A 112 -15.42 13.87 -17.91
CA ARG A 112 -16.03 12.63 -18.42
C ARG A 112 -15.44 11.39 -17.77
N ALA A 113 -14.11 11.32 -17.65
CA ALA A 113 -13.43 10.19 -17.03
C ALA A 113 -13.80 10.05 -15.55
N LEU A 114 -13.81 11.16 -14.80
CA LEU A 114 -14.22 11.17 -13.39
C LEU A 114 -15.67 10.71 -13.20
N ASN A 115 -16.58 11.21 -14.04
CA ASN A 115 -17.98 10.78 -14.01
C ASN A 115 -18.14 9.30 -14.35
N ALA A 116 -17.49 8.82 -15.42
CA ALA A 116 -17.55 7.42 -15.83
C ALA A 116 -16.99 6.48 -14.74
N LEU A 117 -15.87 6.85 -14.13
CA LEU A 117 -15.26 6.09 -13.04
C LEU A 117 -16.15 6.04 -11.80
N SER A 118 -16.93 7.07 -11.50
CA SER A 118 -17.87 7.07 -10.36
C SER A 118 -18.92 5.95 -10.44
N HIS A 119 -19.17 5.41 -11.64
CA HIS A 119 -20.08 4.28 -11.87
C HIS A 119 -19.41 2.91 -11.73
N SER A 120 -18.08 2.85 -11.63
CA SER A 120 -17.38 1.59 -11.43
C SER A 120 -17.64 1.03 -10.04
N ALA A 121 -17.85 -0.28 -9.93
CA ALA A 121 -17.97 -0.94 -8.62
C ALA A 121 -16.74 -0.70 -7.71
N PHE A 122 -15.55 -0.51 -8.29
CA PHE A 122 -14.31 -0.25 -7.54
C PHE A 122 -14.27 1.16 -6.94
N PHE A 123 -14.76 2.16 -7.69
CA PHE A 123 -14.75 3.56 -7.25
C PHE A 123 -16.10 4.00 -6.65
N ALA A 124 -17.09 3.12 -6.63
CA ALA A 124 -18.39 3.39 -6.03
C ALA A 124 -18.23 3.87 -4.58
N GLY A 125 -18.84 5.01 -4.26
CA GLY A 125 -18.75 5.65 -2.94
C GLY A 125 -17.50 6.50 -2.70
N LEU A 126 -16.55 6.56 -3.65
CA LEU A 126 -15.47 7.54 -3.61
C LEU A 126 -15.92 8.86 -4.24
N SER A 127 -15.72 9.97 -3.52
CA SER A 127 -15.92 11.30 -4.10
C SER A 127 -14.90 11.59 -5.22
N GLU A 128 -15.29 12.40 -6.20
CA GLU A 128 -14.40 12.91 -7.24
C GLU A 128 -13.11 13.50 -6.67
N ARG A 129 -13.23 14.28 -5.59
CA ARG A 129 -12.12 14.87 -4.83
C ARG A 129 -11.12 13.84 -4.34
N LEU A 130 -11.60 12.72 -3.82
CA LEU A 130 -10.75 11.65 -3.30
C LEU A 130 -10.02 10.91 -4.44
N MET A 131 -10.65 10.77 -5.62
CA MET A 131 -9.99 10.24 -6.81
C MET A 131 -8.86 11.16 -7.28
N ILE A 132 -9.14 12.46 -7.43
CA ILE A 132 -8.15 13.47 -7.83
C ILE A 132 -7.00 13.54 -6.81
N TYR A 133 -7.33 13.53 -5.52
CA TYR A 133 -6.33 13.52 -4.46
C TYR A 133 -5.44 12.28 -4.52
N SER A 134 -6.00 11.10 -4.81
CA SER A 134 -5.24 9.85 -4.95
C SER A 134 -4.30 9.90 -6.16
N LEU A 135 -4.76 10.41 -7.31
CA LEU A 135 -3.92 10.63 -8.51
C LEU A 135 -2.73 11.52 -8.17
N ARG A 136 -3.00 12.64 -7.49
CA ARG A 136 -1.96 13.58 -7.05
C ARG A 136 -0.93 12.89 -6.17
N GLN A 137 -1.34 12.04 -5.23
CA GLN A 137 -0.40 11.31 -4.38
C GLN A 137 0.45 10.30 -5.16
N VAL A 138 -0.14 9.58 -6.13
CA VAL A 138 0.61 8.69 -7.04
C VAL A 138 1.66 9.51 -7.81
N ARG A 139 1.26 10.61 -8.45
CA ARG A 139 2.21 11.48 -9.17
C ARG A 139 3.34 11.90 -8.26
N ARG A 140 3.03 12.47 -7.08
CA ARG A 140 4.04 12.95 -6.13
C ARG A 140 5.01 11.85 -5.71
N TYR A 141 4.52 10.63 -5.44
CA TYR A 141 5.41 9.51 -5.07
C TYR A 141 6.43 9.16 -6.17
N PHE A 142 6.00 9.18 -7.44
CA PHE A 142 6.87 8.84 -8.55
C PHE A 142 7.75 10.02 -9.00
N THR A 143 7.27 11.26 -8.91
CA THR A 143 7.96 12.45 -9.42
C THR A 143 8.76 13.25 -8.37
N GLU A 144 8.57 13.02 -7.07
CA GLU A 144 9.31 13.70 -5.99
C GLU A 144 10.28 12.72 -5.30
N PRO A 145 11.56 12.63 -5.73
CA PRO A 145 12.52 11.66 -5.18
C PRO A 145 12.74 11.77 -3.67
N GLU A 146 12.74 13.00 -3.13
CA GLU A 146 12.91 13.25 -1.70
C GLU A 146 11.72 12.73 -0.88
N LEU A 147 10.50 12.94 -1.37
CA LEU A 147 9.29 12.41 -0.73
C LEU A 147 9.36 10.88 -0.71
N ARG A 148 9.70 10.26 -1.84
CA ARG A 148 9.87 8.81 -1.94
C ARG A 148 10.96 8.28 -1.03
N ALA A 149 12.07 8.99 -0.88
CA ALA A 149 13.14 8.63 0.05
C ALA A 149 12.64 8.66 1.50
N ARG A 150 11.99 9.74 1.94
CA ARG A 150 11.43 9.83 3.31
C ARG A 150 10.40 8.72 3.61
N ILE A 151 9.53 8.40 2.64
CA ILE A 151 8.56 7.30 2.78
C ILE A 151 9.28 5.97 2.97
N ARG A 152 10.31 5.70 2.16
CA ARG A 152 11.13 4.49 2.27
C ARG A 152 11.88 4.41 3.61
N ASP A 153 12.44 5.53 4.07
CA ASP A 153 13.20 5.58 5.32
C ASP A 153 12.28 5.31 6.51
N ARG A 154 11.07 5.86 6.52
CA ARG A 154 10.07 5.57 7.56
C ARG A 154 9.68 4.09 7.59
N PHE A 155 9.51 3.49 6.42
CA PHE A 155 9.26 2.05 6.33
C PHE A 155 10.46 1.23 6.82
N ALA A 156 11.68 1.58 6.41
CA ALA A 156 12.89 0.89 6.83
C ALA A 156 13.12 0.97 8.35
N ALA A 157 12.71 2.06 9.00
CA ALA A 157 12.85 2.24 10.45
C ALA A 157 12.04 1.26 11.29
N VAL A 158 10.97 0.66 10.74
CA VAL A 158 10.15 -0.34 11.46
C VAL A 158 10.45 -1.78 11.07
N VAL A 159 11.17 -1.99 9.96
CA VAL A 159 11.61 -3.31 9.52
C VAL A 159 12.91 -3.66 10.23
N THR A 160 12.86 -4.73 11.02
CA THR A 160 14.01 -5.21 11.81
C THR A 160 14.50 -6.55 11.28
N GLU A 161 15.62 -7.04 11.80
CA GLU A 161 16.11 -8.40 11.50
C GLU A 161 15.14 -9.50 11.95
N SER A 162 14.26 -9.20 12.91
CA SER A 162 13.22 -10.11 13.40
C SER A 162 11.91 -10.03 12.61
N THR A 163 11.81 -9.15 11.61
CA THR A 163 10.59 -8.99 10.81
C THR A 163 10.42 -10.16 9.85
N GLU A 164 9.35 -10.92 10.04
CA GLU A 164 9.01 -12.14 9.31
C GLU A 164 7.94 -11.86 8.24
N VAL A 165 6.97 -10.97 8.55
CA VAL A 165 5.81 -10.72 7.70
C VAL A 165 5.58 -9.23 7.52
N ILE A 166 5.27 -8.83 6.27
CA ILE A 166 4.84 -7.48 5.94
C ILE A 166 3.47 -7.56 5.26
N VAL A 167 2.46 -6.92 5.85
CA VAL A 167 1.10 -6.83 5.30
C VAL A 167 0.88 -5.41 4.81
N ALA A 168 0.74 -5.23 3.50
CA ALA A 168 0.59 -3.93 2.89
C ALA A 168 -0.76 -3.76 2.18
N HIS A 169 -1.39 -2.60 2.34
CA HIS A 169 -2.66 -2.27 1.69
C HIS A 169 -2.60 -0.95 0.93
N SER A 170 -3.46 -0.83 -0.10
CA SER A 170 -3.51 0.32 -1.02
C SER A 170 -2.13 0.49 -1.70
N LEU A 171 -1.68 1.73 -1.91
CA LEU A 171 -0.34 2.03 -2.43
C LEU A 171 0.80 1.60 -1.49
N GLY A 172 0.51 1.08 -0.29
CA GLY A 172 1.48 0.45 0.61
C GLY A 172 2.27 -0.68 -0.05
N MET A 173 1.66 -1.36 -1.03
CA MET A 173 2.31 -2.41 -1.84
C MET A 173 3.50 -1.90 -2.66
N SER A 174 3.58 -0.60 -2.97
CA SER A 174 4.71 -0.01 -3.70
C SER A 174 5.97 0.20 -2.84
N SER A 175 5.88 -0.02 -1.52
CA SER A 175 7.07 -0.04 -0.65
C SER A 175 7.95 -1.25 -0.99
N PRO A 176 9.29 -1.14 -0.95
CA PRO A 176 10.15 -2.25 -1.35
C PRO A 176 10.03 -3.43 -0.37
N THR A 177 9.25 -4.45 -0.73
CA THR A 177 9.17 -5.77 -0.04
C THR A 177 10.48 -6.57 -0.14
N ARG A 178 11.49 -6.09 -0.88
CA ARG A 178 12.70 -6.82 -1.28
C ARG A 178 13.65 -7.25 -0.15
N ARG A 179 13.38 -6.95 1.13
CA ARG A 179 14.31 -7.27 2.25
C ARG A 179 13.89 -8.46 3.12
N CYS A 180 12.69 -9.04 2.94
CA CYS A 180 12.22 -10.16 3.79
C CYS A 180 12.55 -11.58 3.27
N ALA A 181 13.08 -11.73 2.05
CA ALA A 181 13.51 -13.04 1.55
C ALA A 181 14.96 -13.34 1.98
N ARG A 182 15.17 -13.60 3.27
CA ARG A 182 16.39 -14.30 3.72
C ARG A 182 15.95 -15.60 4.37
N THR A 183 15.92 -16.65 3.56
CA THR A 183 15.76 -18.04 3.98
C THR A 183 16.72 -18.32 5.14
N ARG A 184 16.18 -18.68 6.32
CA ARG A 184 16.92 -19.33 7.40
C ARG A 184 17.40 -20.70 6.88
N THR A 185 18.53 -20.74 6.20
CA THR A 185 19.33 -21.97 6.11
C THR A 185 20.12 -22.05 7.41
N GLY A 186 19.61 -22.81 8.37
CA GLY A 186 20.36 -23.17 9.57
C GLY A 186 21.59 -23.99 9.21
N PRO A 187 22.67 -23.93 10.00
CA PRO A 187 23.84 -24.78 9.77
C PRO A 187 23.46 -26.23 10.05
N THR A 188 23.57 -27.09 9.03
CA THR A 188 23.57 -28.54 9.23
C THR A 188 24.84 -28.90 10.01
N SER A 189 24.67 -29.17 11.31
CA SER A 189 25.72 -29.81 12.11
C SER A 189 25.95 -31.21 11.58
N ASN A 190 27.04 -31.41 10.84
CA ASN A 190 27.56 -32.74 10.54
C ASN A 190 28.17 -33.32 11.83
N SER A 191 27.36 -34.06 12.58
CA SER A 191 27.85 -35.00 13.58
C SER A 191 28.36 -36.25 12.85
N SER A 192 29.68 -36.35 12.66
CA SER A 192 30.33 -37.58 12.24
C SER A 192 30.26 -38.62 13.37
N PRO A 193 29.82 -39.87 13.11
CA PRO A 193 29.93 -40.95 14.08
C PRO A 193 31.37 -41.50 14.08
N SER A 194 31.97 -41.49 15.26
CA SER A 194 33.23 -42.16 15.59
C SER A 194 33.19 -43.65 15.22
N ALA A 195 34.10 -44.09 14.36
CA ALA A 195 34.33 -45.50 14.02
C ALA A 195 35.03 -46.25 15.17
N PRO A 196 34.77 -47.56 15.36
CA PRO A 196 35.35 -48.33 16.45
C PRO A 196 36.78 -48.79 16.12
N ARG A 197 37.64 -48.75 17.15
CA ARG A 197 39.00 -49.33 17.12
C ARG A 197 38.91 -50.86 17.01
N SER A 198 39.41 -51.44 15.92
CA SER A 198 39.79 -52.86 15.87
C SER A 198 41.31 -53.01 15.96
N ARG A 199 41.72 -53.81 16.96
CA ARG A 199 43.07 -54.33 17.18
C ARG A 199 43.43 -55.40 16.13
N PHE A 200 44.74 -55.59 15.94
CA PHE A 200 45.55 -56.80 15.56
C PHE A 200 46.55 -56.42 14.46
N ARG A 201 47.86 -56.37 14.79
CA ARG A 201 48.92 -57.40 14.54
C ARG A 201 49.17 -57.60 13.04
N ASP A 202 50.37 -57.50 12.47
CA ASP A 202 51.74 -57.65 12.95
C ASP A 202 52.68 -56.53 12.42
#